data_AF-A0A963H082-F1
#
_entry.id   AF-A0A963H082-F1
#
_cell.length_a   1.000
_cell.length_b   1.000
_cell.length_c   1.000
_cell.angle_alpha   90.00
_cell.angle_beta   90.00
_cell.angle_gamma   90.00
#
_symmetry.space_group_name_H-M   'P 1'
#
loop_
_entity.id
_entity.type
_entity.pdbx_description
1 polymer ?
#
loop_
_entity_poly.entity_id
_entity_poly.type
_entity_poly.pdbx_seq_one_letter_code
_entity_poly.pdbx_strand_id
1 'polypeptide(L)'
;MFEDGPRMERLDVIFANRYIHACYQYQTGQKPTESWVRAFDVTERWWPIVLQHLLMGMNAHINLDLGIAAAETVPPEELQNLKGDFEKINEVLASLVGSVQNELAEIWLLLGILNRYLGSVEKAIINFSMEKARDAAWSFAEELSPLTGEARERAIEEKDAMFATFSNVIMHPGFTLSVVLKIIRLGERGNTRKRIEILE
;
A
#
# COMPACT_ATOMS: atom_id res chain seq x y z
N MET A 1 -3.08 11.16 -21.18
CA MET A 1 -4.32 10.40 -21.43
C MET A 1 -3.96 8.93 -21.60
N PHE A 2 -4.73 8.03 -20.98
CA PHE A 2 -4.57 6.58 -21.16
C PHE A 2 -4.94 6.17 -22.59
N GLU A 3 -4.40 5.05 -23.04
CA GLU A 3 -4.67 4.43 -24.34
C GLU A 3 -6.07 3.83 -24.36
N ASP A 4 -6.50 3.20 -23.27
CA ASP A 4 -7.87 2.65 -23.11
C ASP A 4 -8.51 3.10 -21.79
N GLY A 5 -9.35 4.15 -21.86
CA GLY A 5 -10.06 4.69 -20.71
C GLY A 5 -10.99 3.68 -20.00
N PRO A 6 -11.92 3.03 -20.72
CA PRO A 6 -12.80 2.01 -20.14
C PRO A 6 -12.07 0.85 -19.45
N ARG A 7 -10.94 0.39 -20.00
CA ARG A 7 -10.11 -0.64 -19.36
C ARG A 7 -9.50 -0.13 -18.05
N MET A 8 -9.03 1.11 -18.02
CA MET A 8 -8.48 1.72 -16.81
C MET A 8 -9.54 2.00 -15.75
N GLU A 9 -10.75 2.36 -16.14
CA GLU A 9 -11.89 2.48 -15.22
C GLU A 9 -12.21 1.12 -14.58
N ARG A 10 -12.18 0.04 -15.36
CA ARG A 10 -12.36 -1.31 -14.82
C ARG A 10 -11.27 -1.68 -13.81
N LEU A 11 -10.00 -1.41 -14.13
CA LEU A 11 -8.89 -1.63 -13.20
C LEU A 11 -9.12 -0.87 -11.88
N ASP A 12 -9.47 0.42 -11.97
CA ASP A 12 -9.72 1.27 -10.81
C ASP A 12 -10.87 0.75 -9.95
N VAL A 13 -11.98 0.32 -10.57
CA VAL A 13 -13.13 -0.26 -9.85
C VAL A 13 -12.76 -1.58 -9.16
N ILE A 14 -12.06 -2.49 -9.84
CA ILE A 14 -11.63 -3.76 -9.23
C ILE A 14 -10.69 -3.48 -8.06
N PHE A 15 -9.74 -2.57 -8.26
CA PHE A 15 -8.76 -2.17 -7.26
C PHE A 15 -9.42 -1.54 -6.03
N ALA A 16 -10.33 -0.58 -6.21
CA ALA A 16 -11.08 0.04 -5.11
C ALA A 16 -11.96 -0.97 -4.36
N ASN A 17 -12.65 -1.86 -5.10
CA ASN A 17 -13.51 -2.87 -4.50
C ASN A 17 -12.73 -3.85 -3.61
N ARG A 18 -11.47 -4.15 -3.95
CA ARG A 18 -10.62 -5.01 -3.11
C ARG A 18 -10.44 -4.46 -1.69
N TYR A 19 -10.17 -3.15 -1.57
CA TYR A 19 -10.12 -2.48 -0.26
C TYR A 19 -11.48 -2.47 0.44
N ILE A 20 -12.55 -2.10 -0.28
CA ILE A 20 -13.91 -2.03 0.28
C ILE A 20 -14.34 -3.40 0.82
N HIS A 21 -14.06 -4.48 0.09
CA HIS A 21 -14.33 -5.84 0.52
C HIS A 21 -13.50 -6.24 1.74
N ALA A 22 -12.20 -5.93 1.76
CA ALA A 22 -11.35 -6.22 2.91
C ALA A 22 -11.86 -5.50 4.18
N CYS A 23 -12.25 -4.24 4.03
CA CYS A 23 -12.81 -3.42 5.11
C CYS A 23 -14.15 -4.00 5.61
N TYR A 24 -15.06 -4.35 4.69
CA TYR A 24 -16.33 -4.99 5.03
C TYR A 24 -16.12 -6.32 5.77
N GLN A 25 -15.20 -7.17 5.28
CA GLN A 25 -14.89 -8.44 5.92
C GLN A 25 -14.41 -8.22 7.36
N TYR A 26 -13.41 -7.35 7.55
CA TYR A 26 -12.88 -7.04 8.88
C TYR A 26 -13.96 -6.50 9.83
N GLN A 27 -14.78 -5.55 9.39
CA GLN A 27 -15.84 -4.94 10.20
C GLN A 27 -16.98 -5.91 10.56
N THR A 28 -17.24 -6.91 9.72
CA THR A 28 -18.28 -7.92 9.96
C THR A 28 -17.76 -9.17 10.68
N GLY A 29 -16.51 -9.15 11.15
CA GLY A 29 -15.87 -10.28 11.86
C GLY A 29 -15.45 -11.42 10.94
N GLN A 30 -15.51 -11.23 9.61
CA GLN A 30 -14.88 -12.12 8.65
C GLN A 30 -13.39 -11.79 8.54
N LYS A 31 -12.61 -12.72 8.00
CA LYS A 31 -11.17 -12.57 7.88
C LYS A 31 -10.80 -12.18 6.44
N PRO A 32 -10.33 -10.94 6.18
CA PRO A 32 -9.72 -10.62 4.89
C PRO A 32 -8.35 -11.30 4.76
N THR A 33 -7.61 -10.98 3.70
CA THR A 33 -6.22 -11.43 3.54
C THR A 33 -5.37 -11.04 4.75
N GLU A 34 -4.35 -11.83 5.09
CA GLU A 34 -3.50 -11.62 6.27
C GLU A 34 -2.83 -10.24 6.22
N SER A 35 -2.35 -9.80 5.06
CA SER A 35 -1.78 -8.45 4.89
C SER A 35 -2.76 -7.35 5.29
N TRP A 36 -4.05 -7.48 4.95
CA TRP A 36 -5.11 -6.56 5.36
C TRP A 36 -5.43 -6.69 6.86
N VAL A 37 -5.50 -7.90 7.41
CA VAL A 37 -5.66 -8.11 8.86
C VAL A 37 -4.55 -7.38 9.62
N ARG A 38 -3.28 -7.55 9.21
CA ARG A 38 -2.15 -6.84 9.84
C ARG A 38 -2.29 -5.33 9.73
N ALA A 39 -2.74 -4.81 8.60
CA ALA A 39 -2.93 -3.37 8.40
C ALA A 39 -4.04 -2.82 9.32
N PHE A 40 -5.18 -3.50 9.42
CA PHE A 40 -6.30 -3.09 10.28
C PHE A 40 -5.98 -3.24 11.77
N ASP A 41 -5.40 -4.36 12.21
CA ASP A 41 -5.00 -4.60 13.60
C ASP A 41 -4.03 -3.52 14.12
N VAL A 42 -3.18 -2.99 13.24
CA VAL A 42 -2.22 -1.93 13.58
C VAL A 42 -2.95 -0.62 13.91
N THR A 43 -4.11 -0.34 13.30
CA THR A 43 -4.92 0.87 13.58
C THR A 43 -5.45 0.94 15.01
N GLU A 44 -5.62 -0.21 15.67
CA GLU A 44 -6.08 -0.30 17.06
C GLU A 44 -4.95 -0.03 18.07
N ARG A 45 -3.70 0.08 17.61
CA ARG A 45 -2.52 0.27 18.46
C ARG A 45 -2.17 1.74 18.58
N TRP A 46 -1.81 2.16 19.78
CA TRP A 46 -1.45 3.56 20.03
C TRP A 46 -0.03 3.92 19.56
N TRP A 47 0.91 2.99 19.61
CA TRP A 47 2.34 3.27 19.37
C TRP A 47 2.78 3.52 17.92
N PRO A 48 2.18 2.89 16.90
CA PRO A 48 2.60 3.12 15.52
C PRO A 48 2.38 4.58 15.11
N ILE A 49 3.33 5.13 14.35
CA ILE A 49 3.22 6.49 13.81
C ILE A 49 2.41 6.50 12.51
N VAL A 50 1.96 7.68 12.07
CA VAL A 50 1.16 7.82 10.83
C VAL A 50 1.84 7.15 9.64
N LEU A 51 3.16 7.31 9.50
CA LEU A 51 3.93 6.66 8.44
C LEU A 51 3.84 5.13 8.47
N GLN A 52 3.84 4.50 9.66
CA GLN A 52 3.73 3.05 9.76
C GLN A 52 2.34 2.59 9.33
N HIS A 53 1.27 3.30 9.69
CA HIS A 53 -0.07 3.01 9.18
C HIS A 53 -0.15 3.13 7.66
N LEU A 54 0.43 4.19 7.09
CA LEU A 54 0.48 4.39 5.63
C LEU A 54 1.22 3.25 4.93
N LEU A 55 2.42 2.90 5.39
CA LEU A 55 3.21 1.82 4.81
C LEU A 55 2.50 0.46 4.93
N MET A 56 1.78 0.21 6.03
CA MET A 56 1.00 -1.02 6.21
C MET A 56 -0.17 -1.09 5.21
N GLY A 57 -0.93 -0.01 5.05
CA GLY A 57 -2.03 0.07 4.08
C GLY A 57 -1.54 -0.04 2.65
N MET A 58 -0.46 0.66 2.29
CA MET A 58 0.16 0.57 0.97
C MET A 58 0.72 -0.84 0.71
N ASN A 59 1.26 -1.52 1.71
CA ASN A 59 1.75 -2.89 1.56
C ASN A 59 0.63 -3.88 1.23
N ALA A 60 -0.54 -3.77 1.88
CA ALA A 60 -1.69 -4.61 1.55
C ALA A 60 -2.33 -4.20 0.21
N HIS A 61 -2.56 -2.90 0.02
CA HIS A 61 -3.31 -2.40 -1.13
C HIS A 61 -2.47 -2.38 -2.41
N ILE A 62 -1.28 -1.78 -2.41
CA ILE A 62 -0.49 -1.63 -3.64
C ILE A 62 0.20 -2.95 -3.99
N ASN A 63 0.84 -3.64 -3.05
CA ASN A 63 1.64 -4.79 -3.43
C ASN A 63 0.81 -6.04 -3.74
N LEU A 64 -0.31 -6.26 -3.03
CA LEU A 64 -1.17 -7.42 -3.24
C LEU A 64 -2.36 -7.08 -4.16
N ASP A 65 -3.23 -6.16 -3.74
CA ASP A 65 -4.50 -5.92 -4.46
C ASP A 65 -4.28 -5.40 -5.89
N LEU A 66 -3.28 -4.55 -6.13
CA LEU A 66 -3.05 -3.98 -7.46
C LEU A 66 -2.64 -5.05 -8.49
N GLY A 67 -1.81 -6.01 -8.08
CA GLY A 67 -1.41 -7.11 -8.96
C GLY A 67 -2.57 -8.04 -9.30
N ILE A 68 -3.42 -8.32 -8.30
CA ILE A 68 -4.68 -9.06 -8.49
C ILE A 68 -5.60 -8.30 -9.44
N ALA A 69 -5.81 -7.01 -9.18
CA ALA A 69 -6.69 -6.16 -9.99
C ALA A 69 -6.22 -6.10 -11.45
N ALA A 70 -4.92 -5.92 -11.70
CA ALA A 70 -4.36 -5.94 -13.04
C ALA A 70 -4.59 -7.28 -13.74
N ALA A 71 -4.37 -8.40 -13.04
CA ALA A 71 -4.62 -9.74 -13.58
C ALA A 71 -6.12 -10.05 -13.83
N GLU A 72 -7.05 -9.34 -13.19
CA GLU A 72 -8.51 -9.50 -13.35
C GLU A 72 -9.11 -8.53 -14.37
N THR A 73 -8.40 -7.46 -14.72
CA THR A 73 -8.92 -6.40 -15.59
C THR A 73 -9.11 -6.90 -17.02
N VAL A 74 -8.19 -7.74 -17.50
CA VAL A 74 -8.13 -8.24 -18.87
C VAL A 74 -7.82 -9.74 -18.88
N PRO A 75 -8.20 -10.47 -19.95
CA PRO A 75 -7.80 -11.87 -20.08
C PRO A 75 -6.26 -11.99 -20.28
N PRO A 76 -5.66 -13.18 -20.02
CA PRO A 76 -4.21 -13.33 -20.00
C PRO A 76 -3.50 -12.93 -21.29
N GLU A 77 -4.12 -13.18 -22.44
CA GLU A 77 -3.62 -12.80 -23.76
C GLU A 77 -3.52 -11.28 -23.97
N GLU A 78 -4.27 -10.48 -23.21
CA GLU A 78 -4.32 -9.02 -23.31
C GLU A 78 -3.54 -8.33 -22.19
N LEU A 79 -3.01 -9.07 -21.21
CA LEU A 79 -2.31 -8.46 -20.07
C LEU A 79 -1.19 -7.53 -20.52
N GLN A 80 -0.35 -7.94 -21.47
CA GLN A 80 0.75 -7.07 -21.93
C GLN A 80 0.27 -5.77 -22.58
N ASN A 81 -0.93 -5.74 -23.16
CA ASN A 81 -1.52 -4.52 -23.71
C ASN A 81 -1.95 -3.53 -22.61
N LEU A 82 -2.13 -3.98 -21.36
CA LEU A 82 -2.43 -3.14 -20.20
C LEU A 82 -1.17 -2.43 -19.67
N LYS A 83 0.03 -2.97 -19.94
CA LYS A 83 1.29 -2.53 -19.32
C LYS A 83 1.56 -1.03 -19.51
N GLY A 84 1.38 -0.53 -20.73
CA GLY A 84 1.62 0.87 -21.05
C GLY A 84 0.75 1.81 -20.20
N ASP A 85 -0.55 1.52 -20.09
CA ASP A 85 -1.46 2.29 -19.24
C ASP A 85 -1.17 2.11 -17.75
N PHE A 86 -0.81 0.90 -17.33
CA PHE A 86 -0.43 0.60 -15.94
C PHE A 86 0.77 1.44 -15.49
N GLU A 87 1.83 1.47 -16.30
CA GLU A 87 3.04 2.27 -16.06
C GLU A 87 2.73 3.78 -16.12
N LYS A 88 1.84 4.22 -17.02
CA LYS A 88 1.45 5.63 -17.13
C LYS A 88 0.79 6.18 -15.88
N ILE A 89 0.15 5.33 -15.07
CA ILE A 89 -0.36 5.78 -13.76
C ILE A 89 0.81 6.26 -12.88
N ASN A 90 2.02 5.68 -12.99
CA ASN A 90 3.19 6.15 -12.23
C ASN A 90 3.55 7.59 -12.57
N GLU A 91 3.52 7.93 -13.86
CA GLU A 91 3.81 9.27 -14.34
C GLU A 91 2.78 10.28 -13.81
N VAL A 92 1.49 9.91 -13.86
CA VAL A 92 0.41 10.74 -13.32
C VAL A 92 0.56 10.91 -11.81
N LEU A 93 0.79 9.83 -11.06
CA LEU A 93 0.99 9.92 -9.61
C LEU A 93 2.23 10.74 -9.26
N ALA A 94 3.36 10.54 -9.94
CA ALA A 94 4.57 11.33 -9.72
C ALA A 94 4.33 12.83 -9.94
N SER A 95 3.49 13.20 -10.91
CA SER A 95 3.09 14.59 -11.13
C SER A 95 2.24 15.17 -9.99
N LEU A 96 1.49 14.32 -9.27
CA LEU A 96 0.66 14.67 -8.12
C LEU A 96 1.40 14.58 -6.78
N VAL A 97 2.54 13.88 -6.71
CA VAL A 97 3.32 13.77 -5.47
C VAL A 97 3.70 15.16 -4.94
N GLY A 98 3.94 16.14 -5.81
CA GLY A 98 4.20 17.53 -5.39
C GLY A 98 3.02 18.19 -4.66
N SER A 99 1.77 17.90 -5.05
CA SER A 99 0.59 18.43 -4.36
C SER A 99 0.30 17.66 -3.06
N VAL A 100 0.49 16.32 -3.06
CA VAL A 100 0.32 15.48 -1.86
C VAL A 100 1.42 15.75 -0.81
N GLN A 101 2.63 16.13 -1.24
CA GLN A 101 3.71 16.53 -0.32
C GLN A 101 3.32 17.71 0.58
N ASN A 102 2.49 18.64 0.08
CA ASN A 102 2.00 19.76 0.88
C ASN A 102 0.94 19.33 1.90
N GLU A 103 0.06 18.39 1.52
CA GLU A 103 -0.96 17.84 2.42
C GLU A 103 -0.35 16.96 3.52
N LEU A 104 0.76 16.29 3.21
CA LEU A 104 1.51 15.46 4.15
C LEU A 104 2.77 16.16 4.69
N ALA A 105 2.86 17.50 4.61
CA ALA A 105 4.08 18.25 4.92
C ALA A 105 4.63 17.97 6.33
N GLU A 106 3.76 17.77 7.32
CA GLU A 106 4.16 17.36 8.67
C GLU A 106 4.83 15.97 8.69
N ILE A 107 4.30 15.02 7.91
CA ILE A 107 4.89 13.69 7.76
C ILE A 107 6.25 13.82 7.07
N TRP A 108 6.36 14.63 6.02
CA TRP A 108 7.62 14.88 5.31
C TRP A 108 8.67 15.60 6.18
N LEU A 109 8.26 16.50 7.08
CA LEU A 109 9.14 17.11 8.08
C LEU A 109 9.71 16.06 9.05
N LEU A 110 8.84 15.17 9.57
CA LEU A 110 9.24 14.06 10.42
C LEU A 110 10.16 13.08 9.68
N LEU A 111 9.86 12.79 8.41
CA LEU A 111 10.71 12.01 7.52
C LEU A 111 12.07 12.68 7.30
N GLY A 112 12.12 13.99 7.12
CA GLY A 112 13.36 14.75 6.97
C GLY A 112 14.24 14.68 8.23
N ILE A 113 13.63 14.72 9.42
CA ILE A 113 14.34 14.50 10.69
C ILE A 113 14.86 13.06 10.77
N LEU A 114 14.01 12.08 10.47
CA LEU A 114 14.41 10.67 10.43
C LEU A 114 15.58 10.44 9.46
N ASN A 115 15.52 11.00 8.26
CA ASN A 115 16.56 10.84 7.25
C ASN A 115 17.90 11.49 7.67
N ARG A 116 17.84 12.64 8.35
CA ARG A 116 19.03 13.35 8.83
C ARG A 116 19.78 12.61 9.93
N TYR A 117 19.08 11.82 10.76
CA TYR A 117 19.68 11.15 11.93
C TYR A 117 19.74 9.62 11.81
N LEU A 118 18.94 8.99 10.93
CA LEU A 118 18.82 7.55 10.77
C LEU A 118 18.76 7.16 9.30
N GLY A 119 19.91 6.87 8.68
CA GLY A 119 20.00 6.31 7.32
C GLY A 119 19.32 4.93 7.12
N SER A 120 18.66 4.38 8.14
CA SER A 120 17.88 3.13 8.08
C SER A 120 16.43 3.33 7.62
N VAL A 121 15.82 4.49 7.90
CA VAL A 121 14.49 4.85 7.38
C VAL A 121 14.55 5.05 5.87
N GLU A 122 15.65 5.65 5.41
CA GLU A 122 15.97 5.77 4.00
C GLU A 122 15.91 4.40 3.32
N LYS A 123 16.51 3.35 3.88
CA LYS A 123 16.44 1.99 3.30
C LYS A 123 15.02 1.43 3.21
N ALA A 124 14.19 1.58 4.24
CA ALA A 124 12.83 1.04 4.21
C ALA A 124 11.93 1.80 3.21
N ILE A 125 12.04 3.13 3.14
CA ILE A 125 11.28 3.98 2.22
C ILE A 125 11.82 3.91 0.80
N ILE A 126 13.15 3.84 0.60
CA ILE A 126 13.77 3.62 -0.71
C ILE A 126 13.45 2.22 -1.23
N ASN A 127 13.37 1.21 -0.36
CA ASN A 127 12.94 -0.13 -0.76
C ASN A 127 11.42 -0.17 -1.03
N PHE A 128 10.64 0.67 -0.34
CA PHE A 128 9.22 0.87 -0.55
C PHE A 128 8.97 2.17 -1.34
N SER A 129 9.56 2.30 -2.53
CA SER A 129 9.15 3.35 -3.45
C SER A 129 7.88 2.93 -4.18
N MET A 130 7.02 3.90 -4.51
CA MET A 130 5.80 3.64 -5.30
C MET A 130 6.07 2.89 -6.61
N GLU A 131 7.21 3.20 -7.24
CA GLU A 131 7.71 2.53 -8.44
C GLU A 131 7.97 1.04 -8.17
N LYS A 132 8.80 0.70 -7.18
CA LYS A 132 9.11 -0.70 -6.83
C LYS A 132 7.87 -1.51 -6.42
N ALA A 133 6.98 -0.89 -5.64
CA ALA A 133 5.72 -1.51 -5.23
C ALA A 133 4.87 -1.89 -6.44
N ARG A 134 4.83 -1.03 -7.46
CA ARG A 134 4.06 -1.24 -8.68
C ARG A 134 4.74 -2.18 -9.66
N ASP A 135 6.06 -2.16 -9.75
CA ASP A 135 6.81 -3.17 -10.50
C ASP A 135 6.55 -4.57 -9.92
N ALA A 136 6.56 -4.69 -8.59
CA ALA A 136 6.23 -5.94 -7.91
C ALA A 136 4.77 -6.36 -8.15
N ALA A 137 3.82 -5.42 -8.13
CA ALA A 137 2.43 -5.67 -8.46
C ALA A 137 2.27 -6.12 -9.91
N TRP A 138 3.00 -5.52 -10.86
CA TRP A 138 3.00 -5.92 -12.26
C TRP A 138 3.55 -7.34 -12.45
N SER A 139 4.72 -7.63 -11.87
CA SER A 139 5.29 -8.98 -11.89
C SER A 139 4.34 -10.02 -11.30
N PHE A 140 3.62 -9.66 -10.23
CA PHE A 140 2.60 -10.55 -9.67
C PHE A 140 1.39 -10.71 -10.59
N ALA A 141 0.97 -9.66 -11.29
CA ALA A 141 -0.10 -9.78 -12.29
C ALA A 141 0.30 -10.73 -13.43
N GLU A 142 1.55 -10.65 -13.91
CA GLU A 142 2.09 -11.56 -14.92
C GLU A 142 2.13 -13.02 -14.46
N GLU A 143 2.49 -13.26 -13.19
CA GLU A 143 2.46 -14.58 -12.56
C GLU A 143 1.04 -15.12 -12.40
N LEU A 144 0.11 -14.26 -11.97
CA LEU A 144 -1.24 -14.64 -11.56
C LEU A 144 -2.20 -14.78 -12.73
N SER A 145 -2.06 -13.95 -13.77
CA SER A 145 -2.98 -13.89 -14.91
C SER A 145 -3.20 -15.24 -15.61
N PRO A 146 -2.17 -16.05 -15.95
CA PRO A 146 -2.39 -17.34 -16.59
C PRO A 146 -2.97 -18.42 -15.66
N LEU A 147 -3.03 -18.19 -14.35
CA LEU A 147 -3.49 -19.16 -13.36
C LEU A 147 -5.00 -19.10 -13.17
N THR A 148 -5.61 -20.27 -12.96
CA THR A 148 -7.05 -20.41 -12.68
C THR A 148 -7.29 -21.40 -11.54
N GLY A 149 -8.48 -21.32 -10.92
CA GLY A 149 -8.91 -22.21 -9.83
C GLY A 149 -7.94 -22.23 -8.64
N GLU A 150 -7.69 -23.43 -8.11
CA GLU A 150 -6.86 -23.65 -6.91
C GLU A 150 -5.40 -23.17 -7.08
N ALA A 151 -4.86 -23.18 -8.30
CA ALA A 151 -3.50 -22.67 -8.54
C ALA A 151 -3.43 -21.15 -8.36
N ARG A 152 -4.48 -20.44 -8.79
CA ARG A 152 -4.60 -18.98 -8.63
C ARG A 152 -4.77 -18.60 -7.16
N GLU A 153 -5.66 -19.31 -6.45
CA GLU A 153 -5.90 -19.08 -5.02
C GLU A 153 -4.62 -19.27 -4.20
N ARG A 154 -3.89 -20.37 -4.44
CA ARG A 154 -2.59 -20.61 -3.78
C ARG A 154 -1.57 -19.52 -4.06
N ALA A 155 -1.45 -19.05 -5.30
CA ALA A 155 -0.53 -17.96 -5.64
C ALA A 155 -0.88 -16.66 -4.88
N ILE A 156 -2.16 -16.37 -4.69
CA ILE A 156 -2.62 -15.23 -3.88
C ILE A 156 -2.28 -15.43 -2.41
N GLU A 157 -2.54 -16.61 -1.84
CA GLU A 157 -2.24 -16.92 -0.44
C GLU A 157 -0.74 -16.84 -0.14
N GLU A 158 0.10 -17.40 -1.02
CA GLU A 158 1.56 -17.34 -0.89
C GLU A 158 2.08 -15.90 -0.93
N LYS A 159 1.56 -15.10 -1.86
CA LYS A 159 1.94 -13.69 -1.98
C LYS A 159 1.45 -12.87 -0.79
N ASP A 160 0.24 -13.12 -0.32
CA ASP A 160 -0.33 -12.49 0.88
C ASP A 160 0.51 -12.80 2.12
N ALA A 161 0.90 -14.07 2.33
CA ALA A 161 1.75 -14.46 3.44
C ALA A 161 3.13 -13.74 3.42
N MET A 162 3.70 -13.55 2.23
CA MET A 162 4.93 -12.79 2.05
C MET A 162 4.75 -11.32 2.48
N PHE A 163 3.68 -10.65 2.04
CA PHE A 163 3.42 -9.26 2.41
C PHE A 163 2.99 -9.09 3.87
N ALA A 164 2.25 -10.05 4.44
CA ALA A 164 1.95 -10.08 5.87
C ALA A 164 3.23 -10.21 6.72
N THR A 165 4.25 -10.93 6.22
CA THR A 165 5.56 -11.01 6.86
C THR A 165 6.33 -9.69 6.75
N PHE A 166 6.23 -9.00 5.61
CA PHE A 166 6.84 -7.68 5.41
C PHE A 166 6.30 -6.62 6.39
N SER A 167 5.05 -6.74 6.84
CA SER A 167 4.50 -5.90 7.92
C SER A 167 5.37 -5.89 9.18
N ASN A 168 6.06 -6.99 9.51
CA ASN A 168 6.96 -7.02 10.66
C ASN A 168 8.16 -6.09 10.48
N VAL A 169 8.66 -5.94 9.25
CA VAL A 169 9.78 -5.02 8.94
C VAL A 169 9.34 -3.57 9.13
N ILE A 170 8.12 -3.24 8.71
CA ILE A 170 7.52 -1.90 8.91
C ILE A 170 7.32 -1.61 10.40
N MET A 171 6.86 -2.60 11.16
CA MET A 171 6.54 -2.44 12.58
C MET A 171 7.76 -2.50 13.50
N HIS A 172 8.82 -3.20 13.09
CA HIS A 172 10.01 -3.46 13.91
C HIS A 172 11.31 -3.21 13.14
N PRO A 173 11.59 -1.96 12.74
CA PRO A 173 12.74 -1.65 11.88
C PRO A 173 14.08 -1.58 12.65
N GLY A 174 14.18 -2.25 13.81
CA GLY A 174 15.35 -2.28 14.69
C GLY A 174 15.22 -1.39 15.94
N PHE A 175 16.08 -1.62 16.94
CA PHE A 175 15.96 -0.98 18.26
C PHE A 175 16.07 0.55 18.21
N THR A 176 17.12 1.07 17.58
CA THR A 176 17.39 2.52 17.52
C THR A 176 16.27 3.28 16.82
N LEU A 177 15.83 2.78 15.66
CA LEU A 177 14.74 3.36 14.92
C LEU A 177 13.41 3.24 15.67
N SER A 178 13.14 2.10 16.32
CA SER A 178 11.93 1.93 17.14
C SER A 178 11.85 2.95 18.28
N VAL A 179 12.97 3.29 18.93
CA VAL A 179 13.00 4.33 19.97
C VAL A 179 12.66 5.69 19.37
N VAL A 180 13.23 6.03 18.21
CA VAL A 180 12.96 7.32 17.55
C VAL A 180 11.50 7.42 17.11
N LEU A 181 10.93 6.34 16.55
CA LEU A 181 9.51 6.29 16.18
C LEU A 181 8.59 6.53 17.38
N LYS A 182 8.93 5.99 18.57
CA LYS A 182 8.18 6.26 19.81
C LYS A 182 8.25 7.73 20.22
N ILE A 183 9.41 8.38 20.05
CA ILE A 183 9.56 9.83 20.32
C ILE A 183 8.71 10.63 19.35
N ILE A 184 8.74 10.28 18.05
CA ILE A 184 7.90 10.90 17.02
C ILE A 184 6.42 10.74 17.39
N ARG A 185 6.00 9.54 17.81
CA ARG A 185 4.60 9.30 18.21
C ARG A 185 4.14 10.20 19.35
N LEU A 186 5.01 10.47 20.32
CA LEU A 186 4.70 11.42 21.41
C LEU A 186 4.53 12.86 20.90
N GLY A 187 5.20 13.20 19.79
CA GLY A 187 5.12 14.49 19.11
C GLY A 187 3.94 14.63 18.14
N GLU A 188 3.37 13.52 17.63
CA GLU A 188 2.18 13.48 16.77
C GLU A 188 0.87 13.87 17.50
N ARG A 189 0.92 14.78 18.49
CA ARG A 189 -0.24 15.19 19.29
C ARG A 189 -1.33 15.87 18.44
N GLY A 190 -2.35 15.08 18.13
CA GLY A 190 -3.66 15.49 17.65
C GLY A 190 -4.54 14.24 17.58
N ASN A 191 -5.68 14.23 18.27
CA ASN A 191 -6.65 13.14 18.15
C ASN A 191 -7.06 13.08 16.67
N THR A 192 -6.97 11.94 15.99
CA THR A 192 -7.41 11.76 14.60
C THR A 192 -8.84 12.32 14.41
N ARG A 193 -9.65 12.22 15.47
CA ARG A 193 -10.99 12.85 15.60
C ARG A 193 -11.02 14.37 15.38
N LYS A 194 -10.01 15.13 15.82
CA LYS A 194 -9.94 16.59 15.70
C LYS A 194 -9.59 17.09 14.29
N ARG A 195 -9.06 16.21 13.42
CA ARG A 195 -8.77 16.54 12.01
C ARG A 195 -9.92 16.16 11.07
N ILE A 196 -10.80 15.23 11.47
CA ILE A 196 -12.01 14.87 10.74
C ILE A 196 -13.10 15.95 10.88
N GLU A 197 -13.20 16.64 12.03
CA GLU A 197 -14.11 17.78 12.23
C GLU A 197 -13.77 19.03 11.39
N ILE A 198 -12.60 19.08 10.75
CA ILE A 198 -12.22 20.19 9.83
C ILE A 198 -12.72 19.93 8.40
N LEU A 199 -13.20 18.71 8.12
CA LEU A 199 -13.71 18.28 6.82
C LEU A 199 -15.26 18.16 6.77
N GLU A 200 -15.94 18.58 7.84
CA GLU A 200 -17.39 18.92 7.84
C GLU A 200 -17.57 20.44 7.71
#